data_AF-A0A434H160-F1
#
_entry.id   AF-A0A434H160-F1
#
_cell.length_a   1.000
_cell.length_b   1.000
_cell.length_c   1.000
_cell.angle_alpha   90.00
_cell.angle_beta   90.00
_cell.angle_gamma   90.00
#
_symmetry.space_group_name_H-M   'P 1'
#
loop_
_entity.id
_entity.type
_entity.pdbx_description
1 polymer ?
#
loop_
_entity_poly.entity_id
_entity_poly.type
_entity_poly.pdbx_seq_one_letter_code
_entity_poly.pdbx_strand_id
1 'polypeptide(L)'
;AYLDRHSGTTGVFTHWRTFRGDSPDLPDATSGAGWSRTTMMIRQEVVQSVGPIIDPPGGRGEMIDWIARIREAGFALAMLDDVLALRRIRPGSLSYGRDPTRDRGYLQVARLAMQRRAQNKAGSS
;
A
#
# COMPACT_ATOMS: atom_id res chain seq x y z
N ALA A 1 -12.53 -12.38 14.24
CA ALA A 1 -11.45 -12.05 13.28
C ALA A 1 -10.34 -11.23 13.97
N TYR A 2 -9.16 -11.02 13.35
CA TYR A 2 -8.04 -10.27 13.98
C TYR A 2 -8.46 -8.86 14.46
N LEU A 3 -9.19 -8.13 13.62
CA LEU A 3 -9.66 -6.77 13.91
C LEU A 3 -10.65 -6.70 15.09
N ASP A 4 -11.39 -7.78 15.37
CA ASP A 4 -12.31 -7.84 16.52
C ASP A 4 -11.54 -8.00 17.84
N ARG A 5 -10.40 -8.69 17.78
CA ARG A 5 -9.54 -8.94 18.95
C ARG A 5 -8.56 -7.79 19.22
N HIS A 6 -8.34 -6.92 18.24
CA HIS A 6 -7.43 -5.78 18.32
C HIS A 6 -8.15 -4.50 17.91
N SER A 7 -9.02 -4.00 18.78
CA SER A 7 -9.84 -2.80 18.52
C SER A 7 -9.01 -1.55 18.22
N GLY A 8 -7.77 -1.48 18.71
CA GLY A 8 -6.83 -0.39 18.37
C GLY A 8 -6.25 -0.47 16.95
N THR A 9 -6.44 -1.57 16.23
CA THR A 9 -6.01 -1.72 14.82
C THR A 9 -7.21 -1.45 13.90
N THR A 10 -7.01 -0.57 12.92
CA THR A 10 -8.08 -0.18 12.00
C THR A 10 -8.04 -0.92 10.66
N GLY A 11 -6.88 -1.47 10.30
CA GLY A 11 -6.71 -2.30 9.13
C GLY A 11 -5.53 -3.25 9.25
N VAL A 12 -5.61 -4.35 8.51
CA VAL A 12 -4.56 -5.36 8.40
C VAL A 12 -4.12 -5.51 6.95
N PHE A 13 -2.87 -5.87 6.80
CA PHE A 13 -2.28 -6.38 5.57
C PHE A 13 -1.73 -7.78 5.84
N THR A 14 -1.56 -8.57 4.78
CA THR A 14 -0.88 -9.86 4.85
C THR A 14 0.31 -9.88 3.91
N HIS A 15 1.14 -10.91 4.03
CA HIS A 15 2.19 -11.17 3.07
C HIS A 15 1.60 -11.74 1.77
N TRP A 16 2.38 -11.60 0.70
CA TRP A 16 2.13 -12.26 -0.58
C TRP A 16 3.34 -13.05 -1.04
N ARG A 17 3.13 -14.04 -1.90
CA ARG A 17 4.19 -14.78 -2.57
C ARG A 17 4.26 -14.37 -4.03
N THR A 18 5.42 -13.90 -4.46
CA THR A 18 5.64 -13.44 -5.83
C THR A 18 6.23 -14.55 -6.68
N PHE A 19 5.70 -14.76 -7.88
CA PHE A 19 6.18 -15.78 -8.82
C PHE A 19 6.24 -15.25 -10.26
N ARG A 20 7.04 -15.92 -11.10
CA ARG A 20 7.17 -15.68 -12.55
C ARG A 20 6.64 -16.89 -13.32
N GLY A 21 6.24 -16.70 -14.58
CA GLY A 21 5.69 -17.79 -15.39
C GLY A 21 4.26 -18.17 -14.98
N ASP A 22 3.82 -19.39 -15.28
CA ASP A 22 2.44 -19.87 -15.07
C ASP A 22 2.24 -20.68 -13.78
N SER A 23 3.32 -21.09 -13.10
CA SER A 23 3.22 -21.91 -11.89
C SER A 23 3.63 -21.12 -10.64
N PRO A 24 2.76 -21.02 -9.61
CA PRO A 24 3.07 -20.35 -8.35
C PRO A 24 3.95 -21.18 -7.41
N ASP A 25 4.20 -22.45 -7.72
CA ASP A 25 4.97 -23.38 -6.88
C ASP A 25 6.43 -23.51 -7.31
N LEU A 26 6.89 -22.59 -8.18
CA LEU A 26 8.28 -22.55 -8.60
C LEU A 26 9.21 -22.17 -7.43
N PRO A 27 10.44 -22.72 -7.37
CA PRO A 27 11.40 -22.48 -6.27
C PRO A 27 11.76 -21.01 -6.06
N ASP A 28 11.66 -20.19 -7.11
CA ASP A 28 12.03 -18.77 -7.10
C ASP A 28 10.98 -17.87 -6.43
N ALA A 29 9.93 -18.46 -5.85
CA ALA A 29 8.83 -17.73 -5.26
C ALA A 29 9.22 -17.09 -3.92
N THR A 30 9.26 -15.76 -3.87
CA THR A 30 9.65 -15.02 -2.66
C THR A 30 8.43 -14.43 -1.96
N SER A 31 8.36 -14.64 -0.65
CA SER A 31 7.36 -14.01 0.21
C SER A 31 7.82 -12.63 0.66
N GLY A 32 6.88 -11.69 0.77
CA GLY A 32 7.18 -10.34 1.22
C GLY A 32 5.94 -9.58 1.67
N ALA A 33 6.16 -8.46 2.36
CA ALA A 33 5.10 -7.61 2.86
C ALA A 33 4.19 -7.12 1.72
N GLY A 34 2.90 -7.43 1.80
CA GLY A 34 1.91 -7.00 0.82
C GLY A 34 1.32 -5.65 1.21
N TRP A 35 2.04 -4.54 1.01
CA TRP A 35 1.45 -3.21 1.18
C TRP A 35 0.63 -2.82 -0.07
N SER A 36 -0.48 -3.53 -0.30
CA SER A 36 -1.29 -3.42 -1.51
C SER A 36 -2.78 -3.58 -1.21
N ARG A 37 -3.63 -3.19 -2.17
CA ARG A 37 -5.08 -3.42 -2.11
C ARG A 37 -5.44 -4.91 -2.00
N THR A 38 -4.66 -5.79 -2.63
CA THR A 38 -4.94 -7.23 -2.68
C THR A 38 -4.90 -7.90 -1.31
N THR A 39 -4.00 -7.46 -0.46
CA THR A 39 -3.68 -8.07 0.84
C THR A 39 -4.30 -7.30 1.99
N MET A 40 -5.09 -6.26 1.70
CA MET A 40 -5.63 -5.34 2.70
C MET A 40 -7.05 -5.71 3.12
N MET A 41 -7.31 -5.68 4.41
CA MET A 41 -8.65 -5.60 4.98
C MET A 41 -8.69 -4.44 5.97
N ILE A 42 -9.62 -3.51 5.78
CA ILE A 42 -9.70 -2.29 6.58
C ILE A 42 -11.15 -1.95 6.90
N ARG A 43 -11.37 -1.33 8.05
CA ARG A 43 -12.67 -0.82 8.48
C ARG A 43 -13.19 0.24 7.49
N GLN A 44 -14.47 0.18 7.15
CA GLN A 44 -15.07 1.03 6.13
C GLN A 44 -15.06 2.52 6.55
N GLU A 45 -15.34 2.80 7.81
CA GLU A 45 -15.35 4.15 8.38
C GLU A 45 -13.98 4.84 8.25
N VAL A 46 -12.89 4.07 8.29
CA VAL A 46 -11.52 4.58 8.11
C VAL A 46 -11.27 4.95 6.65
N VAL A 47 -11.78 4.16 5.70
CA VAL A 47 -11.72 4.49 4.27
C VAL A 47 -12.47 5.80 3.99
N GLN A 48 -13.66 5.95 4.57
CA GLN A 48 -14.48 7.16 4.43
C GLN A 48 -13.79 8.40 5.05
N SER A 49 -13.17 8.24 6.22
CA SER A 49 -12.44 9.32 6.90
C SER A 49 -11.18 9.75 6.16
N VAL A 50 -10.38 8.79 5.67
CA VAL A 50 -9.11 9.07 4.98
C VAL A 50 -9.37 9.61 3.58
N GLY A 51 -10.41 9.13 2.91
CA GLY A 51 -10.79 9.50 1.55
C GLY A 51 -10.21 8.57 0.47
N PRO A 52 -10.37 8.93 -0.82
CA PRO A 52 -10.10 8.01 -1.93
C PRO A 52 -8.60 7.71 -2.11
N ILE A 53 -8.33 6.53 -2.68
CA ILE A 53 -7.03 6.17 -3.29
C ILE A 53 -6.98 6.86 -4.64
N ILE A 54 -5.95 7.67 -4.88
CA ILE A 54 -5.80 8.45 -6.11
C ILE A 54 -4.55 7.96 -6.84
N ASP A 55 -4.70 7.60 -8.10
CA ASP A 55 -3.58 7.20 -8.93
C ASP A 55 -2.73 8.43 -9.28
N PRO A 56 -1.44 8.47 -8.89
CA PRO A 56 -0.56 9.56 -9.27
C PRO A 56 -0.18 9.44 -10.76
N PRO A 57 0.43 10.50 -11.35
CA PRO A 57 0.95 10.44 -12.71
C PRO A 57 1.83 9.19 -12.92
N GLY A 58 1.53 8.41 -13.96
CA GLY A 58 2.27 7.17 -14.24
C GLY A 58 1.77 5.93 -13.48
N GLY A 59 0.73 6.05 -12.64
CA GLY A 59 0.00 4.92 -12.06
C GLY A 59 0.79 4.10 -11.05
N ARG A 60 1.77 4.71 -10.38
CA ARG A 60 2.59 4.08 -9.32
C ARG A 60 2.67 4.95 -8.08
N GLY A 61 2.36 4.38 -6.92
CA GLY A 61 2.56 5.03 -5.63
C GLY A 61 1.27 5.42 -4.92
N GLU A 62 0.12 5.07 -5.49
CA GLU A 62 -1.21 5.31 -4.91
C GLU A 62 -1.34 4.72 -3.51
N MET A 63 -0.85 3.49 -3.31
CA MET A 63 -0.89 2.85 -1.98
C MET A 63 0.13 3.44 -1.01
N ILE A 64 1.24 3.96 -1.51
CA ILE A 64 2.24 4.65 -0.67
C ILE A 64 1.65 5.94 -0.11
N ASP A 65 1.02 6.76 -0.97
CA ASP A 65 0.34 7.98 -0.52
C ASP A 65 -0.80 7.65 0.45
N TRP A 66 -1.65 6.70 0.09
CA TRP A 66 -2.84 6.40 0.86
C TRP A 66 -2.52 5.80 2.25
N ILE A 67 -1.53 4.89 2.34
CA ILE A 67 -1.05 4.39 3.63
C ILE A 67 -0.40 5.51 4.47
N ALA A 68 0.33 6.43 3.83
CA ALA A 68 0.88 7.59 4.53
C ALA A 68 -0.25 8.46 5.12
N ARG A 69 -1.32 8.71 4.36
CA ARG A 69 -2.50 9.45 4.83
C ARG A 69 -3.21 8.77 5.99
N ILE A 70 -3.34 7.43 5.96
CA ILE A 70 -3.88 6.67 7.11
C ILE A 70 -3.06 6.94 8.38
N ARG A 71 -1.73 6.81 8.27
CA ARG A 71 -0.81 7.01 9.40
C ARG A 71 -0.82 8.45 9.89
N GLU A 72 -0.89 9.41 8.97
CA GLU A 72 -1.00 10.85 9.27
C GLU A 72 -2.32 11.19 9.98
N ALA A 73 -3.40 10.45 9.71
CA ALA A 73 -4.68 10.56 10.41
C ALA A 73 -4.69 9.84 11.79
N GLY A 74 -3.57 9.25 12.22
CA GLY A 74 -3.44 8.60 13.52
C GLY A 74 -3.99 7.17 13.60
N PHE A 75 -4.37 6.57 12.47
CA PHE A 75 -4.88 5.21 12.43
C PHE A 75 -3.75 4.17 12.40
N ALA A 76 -3.95 3.05 13.12
CA ALA A 76 -2.97 1.97 13.22
C ALA A 76 -3.26 0.84 12.22
N LEU A 77 -2.21 0.45 11.49
CA LEU A 77 -2.24 -0.67 10.55
C LEU A 77 -1.31 -1.79 11.02
N ALA A 78 -1.73 -3.05 10.88
CA ALA A 78 -0.89 -4.21 11.18
C ALA A 78 -0.54 -5.01 9.92
N MET A 79 0.62 -5.68 9.93
CA MET A 79 1.00 -6.69 8.95
C MET A 79 0.94 -8.05 9.64
N LEU A 80 0.14 -8.98 9.11
CA LEU A 80 0.08 -10.36 9.58
C LEU A 80 1.12 -11.19 8.85
N ASP A 81 1.74 -12.14 9.55
CA ASP A 81 2.81 -12.98 9.00
C ASP A 81 2.31 -13.98 7.93
N ASP A 82 1.00 -14.21 7.87
CA ASP A 82 0.38 -15.11 6.91
C ASP A 82 0.59 -14.66 5.46
N VAL A 83 0.92 -15.63 4.59
CA VAL A 83 0.99 -15.44 3.14
C VAL A 83 -0.35 -15.83 2.53
N LEU A 84 -1.23 -14.85 2.30
CA LEU A 84 -2.61 -15.10 1.84
C LEU A 84 -2.87 -14.66 0.39
N ALA A 85 -1.86 -14.14 -0.31
CA ALA A 85 -2.01 -13.72 -1.70
C ALA A 85 -0.84 -14.20 -2.58
N LEU A 86 -1.16 -14.47 -3.84
CA LEU A 86 -0.18 -14.79 -4.87
C LEU A 86 -0.06 -13.63 -5.85
N ARG A 87 1.17 -13.19 -6.13
CA ARG A 87 1.45 -12.10 -7.07
C ARG A 87 2.23 -12.63 -8.26
N ARG A 88 1.63 -12.56 -9.44
CA ARG A 88 2.28 -12.93 -10.69
C ARG A 88 3.01 -11.73 -11.31
N ILE A 89 4.31 -11.85 -11.57
CA ILE A 89 5.06 -10.87 -12.37
C ILE A 89 4.97 -11.28 -13.85
N ARG A 90 4.38 -10.41 -14.67
CA ARG A 90 4.31 -10.57 -16.14
C ARG A 90 4.99 -9.38 -16.84
N PRO A 91 5.75 -9.61 -17.93
CA PRO A 91 6.21 -8.54 -18.80
C PRO A 91 5.05 -7.62 -19.22
N GLY A 92 5.30 -6.31 -19.25
CA GLY A 92 4.32 -5.29 -19.61
C GLY A 92 3.30 -4.92 -18.52
N SER A 93 3.23 -5.66 -17.41
CA SER A 93 2.37 -5.27 -16.27
C SER A 93 2.81 -3.94 -15.64
N LEU A 94 1.89 -3.27 -14.93
CA LEU A 94 2.15 -1.97 -14.28
C LEU A 94 3.37 -1.99 -13.36
N SER A 95 3.65 -3.14 -12.74
CA SER A 95 4.76 -3.34 -11.83
C SER A 95 5.98 -4.04 -12.43
N TYR A 96 6.04 -4.23 -13.74
CA TYR A 96 7.19 -4.85 -14.40
C TYR A 96 8.29 -3.81 -14.67
N GLY A 97 9.48 -4.05 -14.13
CA GLY A 97 10.67 -3.25 -14.39
C GLY A 97 10.61 -1.79 -13.90
N ARG A 98 11.72 -1.09 -14.09
CA ARG A 98 11.80 0.37 -13.91
C ARG A 98 11.29 1.06 -15.16
N ASP A 99 10.54 2.14 -14.97
CA ASP A 99 10.00 2.95 -16.05
C ASP A 99 9.95 4.40 -15.57
N PRO A 100 10.83 5.28 -16.10
CA PRO A 100 10.94 6.66 -15.63
C PRO A 100 9.62 7.44 -15.71
N THR A 101 8.75 7.13 -16.68
CA THR A 101 7.46 7.81 -16.82
C THR A 101 6.50 7.42 -15.70
N ARG A 102 6.55 6.15 -15.27
CA ARG A 102 5.75 5.61 -14.18
C ARG A 102 6.32 5.95 -12.80
N ASP A 103 7.65 5.94 -12.69
CA ASP A 103 8.36 6.21 -11.43
C ASP A 103 8.21 7.67 -10.97
N ARG A 104 7.78 8.58 -11.88
CA ARG A 104 7.33 9.94 -11.52
C ARG A 104 6.23 9.94 -10.46
N GLY A 105 5.37 8.93 -10.43
CA GLY A 105 4.32 8.80 -9.43
C GLY A 105 4.88 8.71 -8.00
N TYR A 106 5.99 8.00 -7.81
CA TYR A 106 6.66 7.90 -6.51
C TYR A 106 7.19 9.26 -6.01
N LEU A 107 7.79 10.03 -6.91
CA LEU A 107 8.29 11.38 -6.59
C LEU A 107 7.13 12.33 -6.26
N GLN A 108 6.02 12.22 -7.00
CA GLN A 108 4.83 13.02 -6.76
C GLN A 108 4.25 12.75 -5.36
N VAL A 109 4.08 11.47 -4.98
CA VAL A 109 3.51 11.14 -3.66
C VAL A 109 4.43 11.53 -2.52
N ALA A 110 5.75 11.40 -2.69
CA ALA A 110 6.72 11.88 -1.71
C ALA A 110 6.61 13.41 -1.50
N ARG A 111 6.51 14.18 -2.59
CA ARG A 111 6.30 15.63 -2.55
C ARG A 111 5.00 16.00 -1.83
N LEU A 112 3.90 15.32 -2.16
CA LEU A 112 2.59 15.59 -1.53
C LEU A 112 2.64 15.32 -0.02
N ALA A 113 3.29 14.24 0.41
CA ALA A 113 3.48 13.95 1.83
C ALA A 113 4.29 15.05 2.55
N MET A 114 5.36 15.56 1.93
CA MET A 114 6.13 16.67 2.49
C MET A 114 5.30 17.95 2.63
N GLN A 115 4.47 18.26 1.62
CA GLN A 115 3.58 19.43 1.64
C GLN A 115 2.53 19.34 2.75
N ARG A 116 1.89 18.18 2.93
CA ARG A 116 0.94 17.95 4.04
C ARG A 116 1.59 18.17 5.40
N ARG A 117 2.80 17.62 5.61
CA ARG A 117 3.54 17.80 6.87
C ARG A 117 3.89 19.27 7.14
N ALA A 118 4.30 20.01 6.11
CA ALA A 118 4.59 21.44 6.24
C ALA A 118 3.34 22.24 6.62
N GLN A 119 2.19 21.95 6.00
CA GLN A 119 0.91 22.60 6.30
C GLN A 119 0.43 22.29 7.72
N ASN A 120 0.48 21.03 8.14
CA ASN A 120 0.10 20.63 9.50
C ASN A 120 0.96 21.30 10.57
N LYS A 121 2.26 21.50 10.30
CA LYS A 121 3.16 22.23 11.19
C LYS A 121 2.80 23.71 11.28
N ALA A 122 2.49 24.34 10.15
CA ALA A 122 2.14 25.77 10.11
C ALA A 122 0.77 26.08 10.74
N GLY A 123 -0.19 25.16 10.67
CA GLY A 123 -1.51 25.30 11.29
C GLY A 123 -1.58 24.94 12.78
N SER A 124 -0.49 24.39 13.34
CA SER A 124 -0.37 24.07 14.78
C SER A 124 0.40 25.14 15.56
N SER A 125 0.74 26.27 14.92
CA SER A 125 1.39 27.45 15.50
C SER A 125 0.40 28.60 15.53
#